data_AF-A0A7K4DTA7-F1
#
_entry.id   AF-A0A7K4DTA7-F1
#
_cell.length_a   1.000
_cell.length_b   1.000
_cell.length_c   1.000
_cell.angle_alpha   90.00
_cell.angle_beta   90.00
_cell.angle_gamma   90.00
#
_symmetry.space_group_name_H-M   'P 1'
#
loop_
_entity.id
_entity.type
_entity.pdbx_description
1 polymer ?
#
loop_
_entity_poly.entity_id
_entity_poly.type
_entity_poly.pdbx_seq_one_letter_code
_entity_poly.pdbx_strand_id
1 'polypeptide(L)' 'IWGRHDSVIPLGHSEFFRDCIGNSQLKVIDDAGHAPFAEKPIQVCKLLREFLL' A
#
# COMPACT_ATOMS: atom_id res chain seq x y z
N ILE A 1 0.17 -2.44 0.76
CA ILE A 1 -0.12 -1.00 0.98
C ILE A 1 0.81 -0.23 0.05
N TRP A 2 0.30 0.71 -0.74
CA TRP A 2 1.05 1.40 -1.79
C TRP A 2 0.76 2.90 -1.76
N GLY A 3 1.74 3.75 -2.06
CA GLY A 3 1.51 5.19 -2.20
C GLY A 3 1.15 5.54 -3.64
N ARG A 4 0.12 6.35 -3.86
CA ARG A 4 -0.33 6.73 -5.22
C ARG A 4 0.78 7.41 -6.04
N HIS A 5 1.69 8.12 -5.38
CA HIS A 5 2.77 8.89 -6.00
C HIS A 5 4.14 8.18 -5.89
N ASP A 6 4.16 6.86 -5.73
CA ASP A 6 5.41 6.09 -5.74
C ASP A 6 6.14 6.24 -7.09
N SER A 7 7.27 6.94 -7.06
CA SER A 7 8.14 7.19 -8.21
C SER A 7 9.27 6.17 -8.37
N VAL A 8 9.42 5.24 -7.42
CA VAL A 8 10.44 4.18 -7.44
C VAL A 8 9.85 2.90 -8.01
N ILE A 9 8.66 2.53 -7.56
CA ILE A 9 7.89 1.39 -8.08
C ILE A 9 6.49 1.90 -8.47
N PRO A 10 6.23 2.11 -9.78
CA PRO A 10 4.97 2.68 -10.25
C PRO A 10 3.74 1.90 -9.77
N LEU A 11 2.64 2.63 -9.54
CA LEU A 11 1.38 2.10 -9.01
C LEU A 11 0.85 0.88 -9.80
N GLY A 12 1.08 0.82 -11.11
CA GLY A 12 0.63 -0.30 -11.95
C GLY A 12 1.18 -1.67 -11.51
N HIS A 13 2.37 -1.71 -10.88
CA HIS A 13 2.90 -2.96 -10.33
C HIS A 13 2.11 -3.47 -9.13
N SER A 14 1.43 -2.58 -8.40
CA SER A 14 0.67 -2.95 -7.21
C SER A 14 -0.50 -3.89 -7.53
N GLU A 15 -1.12 -3.73 -8.70
CA GLU A 15 -2.20 -4.59 -9.20
C GLU A 15 -1.66 -5.95 -9.61
N PHE A 16 -0.51 -5.99 -10.30
CA PHE A 16 0.18 -7.24 -10.63
C PHE A 16 0.48 -8.07 -9.38
N PHE A 17 1.02 -7.45 -8.33
CA PHE A 17 1.28 -8.16 -7.07
C PHE A 17 -0.02 -8.67 -6.40
N ARG A 18 -1.10 -7.87 -6.43
CA ARG A 18 -2.39 -8.29 -5.89
C ARG A 18 -2.91 -9.54 -6.59
N ASP A 19 -2.81 -9.57 -7.92
CA ASP A 19 -3.37 -10.65 -8.73
C ASP A 19 -2.51 -11.92 -8.67
N CYS A 20 -1.20 -11.81 -8.47
CA CYS A 20 -0.29 -12.95 -8.32
C CYS A 20 -0.22 -13.53 -6.89
N ILE A 21 -0.55 -12.74 -5.87
CA ILE A 21 -0.49 -13.18 -4.46
C ILE A 21 -1.89 -13.49 -3.96
N GLY A 22 -2.20 -14.78 -3.83
CA GLY A 22 -3.50 -15.26 -3.34
C GLY A 22 -3.87 -14.68 -1.97
N ASN A 23 -5.14 -14.30 -1.80
CA ASN A 23 -5.70 -13.67 -0.59
C ASN A 23 -5.04 -12.33 -0.19
N SER A 24 -4.23 -11.72 -1.06
CA SER A 24 -3.66 -10.41 -0.79
C SER A 24 -4.69 -9.28 -0.90
N GLN A 25 -4.41 -8.16 -0.22
CA GLN A 25 -5.22 -6.96 -0.31
C GLN A 25 -4.36 -5.77 -0.75
N LEU A 26 -4.80 -5.08 -1.80
CA LEU A 26 -4.20 -3.81 -2.20
C LEU A 26 -4.91 -2.65 -1.50
N LYS A 27 -4.15 -1.85 -0.75
CA LYS A 27 -4.59 -0.58 -0.16
C LYS A 27 -3.69 0.53 -0.70
N VAL A 28 -4.28 1.48 -1.44
CA VAL A 28 -3.56 2.64 -1.97
C VAL A 28 -3.80 3.83 -1.05
N ILE A 29 -2.74 4.56 -0.73
CA ILE A 29 -2.79 5.81 0.04
C ILE A 29 -2.59 6.95 -0.96
N ASP A 30 -3.63 7.75 -1.16
CA ASP A 30 -3.68 8.77 -2.21
C ASP A 30 -2.64 9.87 -2.01
N ASP A 31 -2.29 10.22 -0.77
CA ASP A 31 -1.34 11.28 -0.43
C ASP A 31 -0.01 10.72 0.09
N ALA A 32 0.56 9.71 -0.58
CA ALA A 32 1.86 9.12 -0.22
C ALA A 32 2.67 8.68 -1.45
N GLY A 33 4.00 8.70 -1.30
CA GLY A 33 4.99 8.22 -2.26
C GLY A 33 5.48 6.80 -1.97
N HIS A 34 6.79 6.59 -2.12
CA HIS A 34 7.39 5.25 -2.06
C HIS A 34 7.39 4.61 -0.66
N ALA A 35 7.38 5.41 0.41
CA ALA A 35 7.45 4.91 1.77
C ALA A 35 6.20 5.30 2.58
N PRO A 36 4.99 4.79 2.25
CA PRO A 36 3.76 5.17 2.94
C PRO A 36 3.79 4.93 4.46
N PHE A 37 4.58 3.96 4.92
CA PHE A 37 4.76 3.66 6.35
C PHE A 37 5.50 4.77 7.10
N ALA A 38 6.40 5.52 6.44
CA ALA A 38 7.10 6.67 7.00
C ALA A 38 6.32 7.97 6.78
N GLU A 39 5.66 8.11 5.64
CA GLU A 39 4.93 9.33 5.25
C GLU A 39 3.56 9.44 5.96
N LYS A 40 2.85 8.32 6.10
CA LYS A 40 1.48 8.24 6.67
C LYS A 40 1.37 7.13 7.73
N PRO A 41 2.19 7.13 8.79
CA PRO A 41 2.30 6.04 9.75
C PRO A 41 0.97 5.69 10.44
N ILE A 42 0.16 6.70 10.79
CA ILE A 42 -1.13 6.48 11.47
C ILE A 42 -2.10 5.70 10.56
N GLN A 43 -2.18 6.07 9.28
CA GLN A 43 -3.06 5.41 8.33
C GLN A 43 -2.58 3.98 8.03
N VAL A 44 -1.28 3.79 7.87
CA VAL A 44 -0.70 2.44 7.69
C VAL A 44 -0.95 1.56 8.91
N CYS A 45 -0.71 2.05 10.13
CA CYS A 45 -0.98 1.29 11.36
C CYS A 45 -2.47 0.97 11.54
N LYS A 46 -3.38 1.83 11.06
CA LYS A 46 -4.81 1.52 11.03
C LYS A 46 -5.10 0.35 10.08
N LEU A 47 -4.61 0.41 8.84
CA LEU A 47 -4.80 -0.65 7.84
C LEU A 47 -4.19 -1.99 8.26
N LEU A 48 -3.02 -1.95 8.92
CA LEU A 48 -2.38 -3.16 9.46
C LEU A 48 -3.23 -3.79 10.57
N ARG A 49 -3.80 -2.98 11.47
CA ARG A 49 -4.69 -3.49 12.51
C ARG A 49 -5.96 -4.10 11.92
N GLU A 50 -6.56 -3.46 10.92
CA GLU A 50 -7.73 -4.02 10.20
C GLU A 50 -7.43 -5.32 9.45
N PHE A 51 -6.17 -5.56 9.08
CA PHE A 51 -5.77 -6.79 8.40
C PHE A 51 -5.43 -7.93 9.37
N LEU A 52 -4.83 -7.60 10.53
CA LEU A 52 -4.32 -8.58 11.49
C LEU A 52 -5.36 -9.03 12.53
N LEU A 53 -6.40 -8.23 12.77
CA LEU A 53 -7.45 -8.46 13.77
C LEU A 53 -8.79 -8.69 13.07
#